data_AF-A0AAD9TMH7-F1
#
_entry.id   AF-A0AAD9TMH7-F1
#
_cell.length_a   1.000
_cell.length_b   1.000
_cell.length_c   1.000
_cell.angle_alpha   90.00
_cell.angle_beta   90.00
_cell.angle_gamma   90.00
#
_symmetry.space_group_name_H-M   'P 1'
#
loop_
_entity.id
_entity.type
_entity.pdbx_description
1 polymer ?
#
loop_
_entity_poly.entity_id
_entity_poly.type
_entity_poly.pdbx_seq_one_letter_code
_entity_poly.pdbx_strand_id
1 'polypeptide(L)'
;MVAIEKGNIRTMTNRSMPATTQPTLGALLLGDAFNTRHPLTGGGMTMALSYNVVLRDLLRPLHDLNDAPALCKYLESFYTLCKPLASTINTLACALYKVFFASSDPSRKEIRQACFYYLSLGGDFMNGLIALLSDLNPRPLSLITHLFFVSIYGVGRLLLPFPLPKRMLIGA
;
A
#
# COMPACT_ATOMS: atom_id res chain seq x y z
N MET A 1 -24.25 -19.04 -10.62
CA MET A 1 -25.01 -19.12 -9.35
C MET A 1 -24.62 -20.34 -8.50
N VAL A 2 -24.16 -21.45 -9.10
CA VAL A 2 -23.68 -22.66 -8.40
C VAL A 2 -22.75 -22.43 -7.20
N ALA A 3 -21.82 -21.46 -7.25
CA ALA A 3 -20.92 -21.18 -6.12
C ALA A 3 -21.63 -20.55 -4.90
N ILE A 4 -22.70 -19.77 -5.13
CA ILE A 4 -23.51 -19.16 -4.08
C ILE A 4 -24.40 -20.23 -3.45
N GLU A 5 -25.01 -21.08 -4.27
CA GLU A 5 -25.87 -22.19 -3.83
C GLU A 5 -25.12 -23.22 -2.97
N LYS A 6 -23.83 -23.44 -3.23
CA LYS A 6 -22.97 -24.32 -2.40
C LYS A 6 -22.70 -23.78 -0.99
N GLY A 7 -22.99 -22.51 -0.70
CA GLY A 7 -22.98 -21.95 0.67
C GLY A 7 -21.63 -21.83 1.39
N ASN A 8 -20.51 -22.22 0.78
CA ASN A 8 -19.16 -22.13 1.40
C ASN A 8 -18.56 -20.72 1.27
N ILE A 9 -19.31 -19.70 1.68
CA ILE A 9 -18.85 -18.31 1.69
C ILE A 9 -18.11 -18.05 3.01
N ARG A 10 -16.79 -17.85 2.92
CA ARG A 10 -15.94 -17.53 4.07
C ARG A 10 -15.67 -16.04 4.11
N THR A 11 -15.79 -15.45 5.29
CA THR A 11 -15.49 -14.05 5.54
C THR A 11 -14.28 -13.93 6.44
N MET A 12 -13.45 -12.92 6.18
CA MET A 12 -12.28 -12.58 6.98
C MET A 12 -12.31 -11.08 7.25
N THR A 13 -11.78 -10.67 8.40
CA THR A 13 -11.75 -9.25 8.78
C THR A 13 -10.64 -8.52 8.03
N ASN A 14 -10.96 -7.37 7.42
CA ASN A 14 -9.95 -6.45 6.92
C ASN A 14 -9.35 -5.69 8.11
N ARG A 15 -8.08 -5.97 8.44
CA ARG A 15 -7.34 -5.28 9.51
C ARG A 15 -6.32 -4.31 8.92
N SER A 16 -6.04 -3.25 9.66
CA SER A 16 -4.93 -2.34 9.37
C SER A 16 -4.23 -2.06 10.69
N MET A 17 -2.95 -2.41 10.77
CA MET A 17 -2.12 -2.26 11.95
C MET A 17 -0.77 -1.69 11.53
N PRO A 18 -0.46 -0.44 11.88
CA PRO A 18 0.83 0.15 11.54
C PRO A 18 1.97 -0.52 12.31
N ALA A 19 3.13 -0.62 11.67
CA ALA A 19 4.35 -1.08 12.31
C ALA A 19 4.70 -0.19 13.51
N THR A 20 4.72 -0.79 14.71
CA THR A 20 5.22 -0.13 15.93
C THR A 20 6.43 -0.91 16.41
N THR A 21 7.59 -0.27 16.44
CA THR A 21 8.83 -0.90 16.92
C THR A 21 8.82 -0.93 18.43
N GLN A 22 8.80 -2.13 19.00
CA GLN A 22 9.08 -2.36 20.43
C GLN A 22 10.34 -3.22 20.52
N PRO A 23 11.51 -2.61 20.83
CA PRO A 23 12.73 -3.39 21.00
C PRO A 23 12.53 -4.32 22.20
N THR A 24 12.60 -5.62 21.96
CA THR A 24 12.51 -6.65 22.99
C THR A 24 13.71 -7.58 22.82
N LEU A 25 14.54 -7.68 23.85
CA LEU A 25 15.75 -8.48 23.80
C LEU A 25 15.39 -9.95 23.50
N GLY A 26 16.04 -10.52 22.49
CA GLY A 26 15.84 -11.91 22.08
C GLY A 26 14.51 -12.21 21.36
N ALA A 27 13.69 -11.20 21.05
CA ALA A 27 12.42 -11.38 20.35
C ALA A 27 12.32 -10.49 19.11
N LEU A 28 11.68 -11.03 18.06
CA LEU A 28 11.48 -10.36 16.79
C LEU A 28 10.04 -10.58 16.30
N LEU A 29 9.37 -9.51 15.91
CA LEU A 29 8.01 -9.56 15.36
C LEU A 29 8.07 -9.33 13.85
N LEU A 30 7.40 -10.21 13.08
CA LEU A 30 7.40 -10.19 11.61
C LEU A 30 6.01 -10.47 11.02
N GLY A 31 5.86 -10.18 9.73
CA GLY A 31 4.64 -10.44 8.96
C GLY A 31 3.44 -9.61 9.43
N ASP A 32 2.25 -10.17 9.26
CA ASP A 32 1.00 -9.51 9.66
C ASP A 32 0.93 -9.23 11.17
N ALA A 33 1.65 -10.01 11.99
CA ALA A 33 1.77 -9.75 13.43
C ALA A 33 2.52 -8.44 13.75
N PHE A 34 3.36 -7.95 12.83
CA PHE A 34 4.10 -6.70 12.98
C PHE A 34 3.46 -5.53 12.24
N ASN A 35 2.99 -5.75 11.01
CA ASN A 35 2.45 -4.71 10.15
C ASN A 35 1.40 -5.32 9.21
N THR A 36 0.11 -5.07 9.49
CA THR A 36 -0.98 -5.51 8.62
C THR A 36 -1.52 -4.34 7.81
N ARG A 37 -1.85 -4.54 6.54
CA ARG A 37 -2.54 -3.56 5.69
C ARG A 37 -3.82 -4.12 5.10
N HIS A 38 -4.59 -3.23 4.48
CA HIS A 38 -5.77 -3.63 3.72
C HIS A 38 -5.38 -4.65 2.61
N PRO A 39 -6.06 -5.81 2.50
CA PRO A 39 -5.62 -6.91 1.63
C PRO A 39 -5.87 -6.65 0.13
N LEU A 40 -6.49 -5.52 -0.22
CA LEU A 40 -6.88 -5.16 -1.59
C LEU A 40 -5.72 -5.21 -2.60
N THR A 41 -4.51 -4.85 -2.18
CA THR A 41 -3.33 -4.87 -3.06
C THR A 41 -2.58 -6.20 -3.04
N GLY A 42 -2.94 -7.14 -2.16
CA GLY A 42 -2.24 -8.43 -2.03
C GLY A 42 -0.80 -8.34 -1.49
N GLY A 43 -0.28 -7.16 -1.15
CA GLY A 43 1.13 -6.95 -0.78
C GLY A 43 1.56 -7.44 0.61
N GLY A 44 0.74 -8.21 1.32
CA GLY A 44 1.08 -8.77 2.65
C GLY A 44 2.20 -9.81 2.57
N MET A 45 2.03 -10.81 1.69
CA MET A 45 3.03 -11.86 1.49
C MET A 45 4.32 -11.30 0.90
N THR A 46 4.22 -10.37 -0.07
CA THR A 46 5.40 -9.73 -0.68
C THR A 46 6.24 -9.00 0.36
N MET A 47 5.59 -8.31 1.30
CA MET A 47 6.28 -7.62 2.39
C MET A 47 6.93 -8.62 3.36
N ALA A 48 6.25 -9.70 3.72
CA ALA A 48 6.82 -10.75 4.57
C ALA A 48 8.08 -11.37 3.94
N LEU A 49 8.05 -11.68 2.64
CA LEU A 49 9.20 -12.21 1.90
C LEU A 49 10.34 -11.18 1.79
N SER A 50 10.01 -9.92 1.49
CA SER A 50 11.00 -8.85 1.41
C SER A 50 11.70 -8.61 2.75
N TYR A 51 10.95 -8.66 3.85
CA TYR A 51 11.50 -8.55 5.20
C TYR A 51 12.44 -9.72 5.51
N ASN A 52 12.10 -10.95 5.13
CA ASN A 52 12.98 -12.10 5.32
C ASN A 52 14.32 -11.94 4.59
N VAL A 53 14.34 -11.34 3.39
CA VAL A 53 15.59 -11.08 2.67
C VAL A 53 16.46 -10.06 3.41
N VAL A 54 15.89 -8.93 3.84
CA VAL A 54 16.62 -7.90 4.60
C VAL A 54 17.12 -8.46 5.93
N LEU A 55 16.29 -9.22 6.63
CA LEU A 55 16.67 -9.86 7.88
C LEU A 55 17.81 -10.86 7.68
N ARG A 56 17.71 -11.74 6.68
CA ARG A 56 18.78 -12.68 6.33
C ARG A 56 20.10 -11.96 6.09
N ASP A 57 20.10 -10.88 5.34
CA ASP A 57 21.33 -10.16 5.00
C ASP A 57 21.93 -9.44 6.21
N LEU A 58 21.10 -8.93 7.12
CA LEU A 58 21.56 -8.36 8.40
C LEU A 58 22.07 -9.40 9.40
N LEU A 59 21.49 -10.61 9.40
CA LEU A 59 21.90 -11.69 10.30
C LEU A 59 23.09 -12.48 9.76
N ARG A 60 23.37 -12.45 8.45
CA ARG A 60 24.50 -13.17 7.82
C ARG A 60 25.86 -12.96 8.49
N PRO A 61 26.28 -11.74 8.89
CA PRO A 61 27.57 -11.55 9.56
C PRO A 61 27.60 -12.03 11.02
N LEU A 62 26.45 -12.32 11.63
CA LEU A 62 26.38 -12.77 13.02
C LEU A 62 26.66 -14.28 13.12
N HIS A 63 27.70 -14.61 13.89
CA HIS A 63 28.08 -15.99 14.16
C HIS A 63 27.49 -16.51 15.47
N ASP A 64 27.13 -15.60 16.38
CA ASP A 64 26.46 -15.90 17.64
C ASP A 64 25.15 -15.10 17.74
N LEU A 65 24.05 -15.80 17.99
CA LEU A 65 22.72 -15.22 18.17
C LEU A 65 22.35 -15.06 19.65
N ASN A 66 23.21 -15.52 20.57
CA ASN A 66 22.99 -15.39 22.01
C ASN A 66 23.36 -13.99 22.55
N ASP A 67 24.11 -13.20 21.79
CA ASP A 67 24.38 -11.80 22.11
C ASP A 67 23.15 -10.92 21.82
N ALA A 68 22.20 -10.92 22.76
CA ALA A 68 20.95 -10.17 22.64
C ALA A 68 21.14 -8.65 22.46
N PRO A 69 22.08 -7.97 23.15
CA PRO A 69 22.40 -6.57 22.90
C PRO A 69 22.90 -6.30 21.48
N ALA A 70 23.83 -7.12 20.97
CA ALA A 70 24.31 -6.96 19.59
C ALA A 70 23.17 -7.20 18.59
N LEU A 71 22.39 -8.27 18.77
CA LEU A 71 21.24 -8.59 17.93
C LEU A 71 20.23 -7.44 17.89
N CYS A 72 19.93 -6.81 19.03
CA CYS A 72 19.02 -5.67 19.11
C CYS A 72 19.44 -4.53 18.18
N LYS A 73 20.74 -4.21 18.11
CA LYS A 73 21.27 -3.16 17.22
C LYS A 73 21.06 -3.49 15.73
N TYR A 74 21.22 -4.76 15.34
CA TYR A 74 20.91 -5.20 13.97
C TYR A 74 19.40 -5.15 13.69
N LEU A 75 18.56 -5.51 14.67
CA LEU A 75 17.11 -5.44 14.54
C LEU A 75 16.58 -4.00 14.42
N GLU A 76 17.19 -3.03 15.11
CA GLU A 76 16.89 -1.61 14.90
C GLU A 76 17.17 -1.15 13.47
N SER A 77 18.28 -1.64 12.90
CA SER A 77 18.65 -1.39 11.51
C SER A 77 17.65 -2.05 10.54
N PHE A 78 17.23 -3.29 10.84
CA PHE A 78 16.18 -4.00 10.10
C PHE A 78 14.89 -3.19 10.03
N TYR A 79 14.39 -2.69 11.16
CA TYR A 79 13.16 -1.90 11.18
C TYR A 79 13.31 -0.59 10.39
N THR A 80 14.50 0.02 10.38
CA THR A 80 14.76 1.23 9.60
C THR A 80 14.76 0.95 8.10
N LEU A 81 15.38 -0.14 7.66
CA LEU A 81 15.41 -0.56 6.25
C LEU A 81 14.04 -0.98 5.73
N CYS A 82 13.17 -1.50 6.59
CA CYS A 82 11.81 -1.89 6.22
C CYS A 82 10.85 -0.70 6.03
N LYS A 83 11.11 0.46 6.65
CA LYS A 83 10.20 1.63 6.64
C LYS A 83 9.78 2.10 5.24
N PRO A 84 10.68 2.27 4.24
CA PRO A 84 10.28 2.82 2.94
C PRO A 84 9.33 1.89 2.18
N LEU A 85 9.62 0.58 2.19
CA LEU A 85 8.77 -0.45 1.60
C LEU A 85 7.42 -0.53 2.32
N ALA A 86 7.46 -0.59 3.66
CA ALA A 86 6.27 -0.63 4.50
C ALA A 86 5.35 0.57 4.24
N SER A 87 5.93 1.76 4.23
CA SER A 87 5.22 3.03 4.06
C SER A 87 4.56 3.12 2.68
N THR A 88 5.29 2.77 1.61
CA THR A 88 4.75 2.85 0.24
C THR A 88 3.57 1.89 0.06
N ILE A 89 3.74 0.62 0.41
CA ILE A 89 2.68 -0.39 0.23
C ILE A 89 1.49 -0.13 1.16
N ASN A 90 1.73 0.30 2.42
CA ASN A 90 0.66 0.67 3.36
C ASN A 90 -0.17 1.84 2.81
N THR A 91 0.52 2.89 2.37
CA THR A 91 -0.12 4.10 1.87
C THR A 91 -0.89 3.81 0.59
N LEU A 92 -0.31 3.04 -0.34
CA LEU A 92 -0.98 2.62 -1.57
C LEU A 92 -2.24 1.81 -1.26
N ALA A 93 -2.16 0.80 -0.40
CA ALA A 93 -3.31 -0.03 -0.04
C ALA A 93 -4.45 0.78 0.58
N CYS A 94 -4.12 1.73 1.47
CA CYS A 94 -5.10 2.62 2.09
C CYS A 94 -5.70 3.62 1.08
N ALA A 95 -4.87 4.22 0.21
CA ALA A 95 -5.32 5.16 -0.80
C ALA A 95 -6.26 4.48 -1.81
N LEU A 96 -5.86 3.34 -2.37
CA LEU A 96 -6.69 2.60 -3.32
C LEU A 96 -7.98 2.09 -2.66
N TYR A 97 -7.93 1.65 -1.41
CA TYR A 97 -9.15 1.30 -0.68
C TYR A 97 -10.10 2.50 -0.60
N LYS A 98 -9.63 3.68 -0.21
CA LYS A 98 -10.46 4.90 -0.13
C LYS A 98 -11.04 5.32 -1.48
N VAL A 99 -10.28 5.15 -2.57
CA VAL A 99 -10.70 5.47 -3.94
C VAL A 99 -11.75 4.47 -4.45
N PHE A 100 -11.54 3.18 -4.24
CA PHE A 100 -12.41 2.15 -4.81
C PHE A 100 -13.61 1.78 -3.93
N PHE A 101 -13.53 2.00 -2.61
CA PHE A 101 -14.63 1.73 -1.69
C PHE A 101 -15.89 2.49 -2.10
N ALA A 102 -17.02 1.77 -2.12
CA ALA A 102 -18.29 2.35 -2.51
C ALA A 102 -18.67 3.49 -1.55
N SER A 103 -18.94 4.67 -2.11
CA SER A 103 -19.39 5.82 -1.36
C SER A 103 -20.52 6.53 -2.10
N SER A 104 -21.44 7.12 -1.34
CA SER A 104 -22.48 8.01 -1.84
C SER A 104 -21.91 9.37 -2.28
N ASP A 105 -20.72 9.72 -1.79
CA ASP A 105 -20.02 10.98 -2.08
C ASP A 105 -19.67 11.09 -3.59
N PRO A 106 -20.18 12.12 -4.29
CA PRO A 106 -19.89 12.34 -5.70
C PRO A 106 -18.38 12.52 -5.96
N SER A 107 -17.63 13.19 -5.08
CA SER A 107 -16.20 13.43 -5.27
C SER A 107 -15.40 12.12 -5.29
N ARG A 108 -15.76 11.16 -4.44
CA ARG A 108 -15.15 9.81 -4.46
C ARG A 108 -15.48 9.02 -5.71
N LYS A 109 -16.69 9.17 -6.26
CA LYS A 109 -17.07 8.53 -7.53
C LYS A 109 -16.23 9.09 -8.68
N GLU A 110 -16.02 10.41 -8.72
CA GLU A 110 -15.21 11.06 -9.73
C GLU A 110 -13.74 10.65 -9.65
N ILE A 111 -13.14 10.64 -8.46
CA ILE A 111 -11.75 10.18 -8.26
C ILE A 111 -11.60 8.72 -8.69
N ARG A 112 -12.57 7.86 -8.35
CA ARG A 112 -12.57 6.46 -8.80
C ARG A 112 -12.59 6.35 -10.31
N GLN A 113 -13.46 7.11 -10.97
CA GLN A 113 -13.57 7.10 -12.42
C GLN A 113 -12.31 7.69 -13.08
N ALA A 114 -11.75 8.76 -12.52
CA ALA A 114 -10.49 9.35 -12.95
C ALA A 114 -9.33 8.35 -12.84
N CYS A 115 -9.27 7.54 -11.77
CA CYS A 115 -8.28 6.48 -11.63
C CYS A 115 -8.39 5.43 -12.74
N PHE A 116 -9.60 4.99 -13.09
CA PHE A 116 -9.80 4.08 -14.22
C PHE A 116 -9.34 4.68 -15.55
N TYR A 117 -9.74 5.92 -15.86
CA TYR A 117 -9.31 6.56 -17.10
C TYR A 117 -7.80 6.83 -17.15
N TYR A 118 -7.20 7.19 -16.01
CA TYR A 118 -5.76 7.37 -15.89
C TYR A 118 -5.00 6.08 -16.22
N LEU A 119 -5.47 4.94 -15.71
CA LEU A 119 -4.95 3.63 -16.08
C LEU A 119 -5.14 3.33 -17.57
N SER A 120 -6.29 3.71 -18.14
CA SER A 120 -6.57 3.53 -19.57
C SER A 120 -5.72 4.38 -20.52
N LEU A 121 -5.01 5.41 -20.03
CA LEU A 121 -4.08 6.18 -20.85
C LEU A 121 -2.86 5.35 -21.31
N GLY A 122 -2.56 4.24 -20.62
CA GLY A 122 -1.43 3.37 -20.96
C GLY A 122 -0.07 4.01 -20.70
N GLY A 123 0.99 3.38 -21.21
CA GLY A 123 2.37 3.85 -21.04
C GLY A 123 2.78 3.94 -19.57
N ASP A 124 3.51 5.00 -19.22
CA ASP A 124 4.06 5.21 -17.88
C ASP A 124 2.98 5.38 -16.79
N PHE A 125 1.81 5.91 -17.14
CA PHE A 125 0.69 6.08 -16.20
C PHE A 125 0.18 4.75 -15.67
N MET A 126 0.05 3.76 -16.56
CA MET A 126 -0.34 2.40 -16.21
C MET A 126 0.84 1.62 -15.64
N ASN A 127 1.98 1.61 -16.33
CA ASN A 127 3.15 0.82 -15.95
C ASN A 127 3.67 1.22 -14.57
N GLY A 128 3.72 2.52 -14.26
CA GLY A 128 4.18 3.01 -12.96
C GLY A 128 3.23 2.64 -11.82
N LEU A 129 1.91 2.77 -12.00
CA LEU A 129 0.94 2.37 -10.98
C LEU A 129 0.88 0.84 -10.79
N ILE A 130 1.01 0.06 -11.87
CA ILE A 130 1.11 -1.40 -11.81
C ILE A 130 2.42 -1.83 -11.13
N ALA A 131 3.54 -1.17 -11.41
CA ALA A 131 4.81 -1.45 -10.74
C ALA A 131 4.77 -1.17 -9.23
N LEU A 132 3.98 -0.16 -8.81
CA LEU A 132 3.69 0.10 -7.40
C LEU A 132 2.78 -0.97 -6.80
N LEU A 133 1.73 -1.39 -7.51
CA LEU A 133 0.77 -2.42 -7.08
C LEU A 133 1.40 -3.81 -6.96
N SER A 134 2.33 -4.13 -7.85
CA SER A 134 3.08 -5.40 -7.85
C SER A 134 4.28 -5.40 -6.91
N ASP A 135 4.49 -4.31 -6.16
CA ASP A 135 5.62 -4.10 -5.26
C ASP A 135 7.00 -4.21 -5.95
N LEU A 136 7.07 -4.10 -7.28
CA LEU A 136 8.31 -4.16 -8.06
C LEU A 136 9.10 -2.85 -8.02
N ASN A 137 8.41 -1.72 -7.86
CA ASN A 137 9.06 -0.41 -7.73
C ASN A 137 8.39 0.43 -6.62
N PRO A 138 8.53 0.02 -5.35
CA PRO A 138 7.86 0.66 -4.22
C PRO A 138 8.59 1.94 -3.77
N ARG A 139 8.72 2.91 -4.69
CA ARG A 139 9.33 4.21 -4.43
C ARG A 139 8.27 5.20 -3.92
N PRO A 140 8.45 5.81 -2.72
CA PRO A 140 7.48 6.77 -2.16
C PRO A 140 7.18 7.95 -3.09
N LEU A 141 8.19 8.47 -3.79
CA LEU A 141 8.02 9.58 -4.73
C LEU A 141 7.19 9.18 -5.96
N SER A 142 7.37 7.95 -6.45
CA SER A 142 6.53 7.41 -7.54
C SER A 142 5.07 7.32 -7.11
N LEU A 143 4.82 6.84 -5.89
CA LEU A 143 3.46 6.77 -5.33
C LEU A 143 2.80 8.16 -5.28
N ILE A 144 3.49 9.14 -4.70
CA ILE A 144 2.95 10.50 -4.55
C ILE A 144 2.67 11.13 -5.92
N THR A 145 3.59 10.98 -6.86
CA THR A 145 3.43 11.53 -8.23
C THR A 145 2.23 10.92 -8.94
N HIS A 146 2.07 9.60 -8.95
CA HIS A 146 0.90 8.96 -9.58
C HIS A 146 -0.42 9.35 -8.92
N LEU A 147 -0.49 9.37 -7.58
CA LEU A 147 -1.70 9.81 -6.87
C LEU A 147 -2.05 11.26 -7.19
N PHE A 148 -1.06 12.13 -7.27
CA PHE A 148 -1.26 13.53 -7.61
C PHE A 148 -1.72 13.72 -9.06
N PHE A 149 -1.13 12.99 -10.02
CA PHE A 149 -1.56 13.02 -11.41
C PHE A 149 -2.99 12.51 -11.59
N VAL A 150 -3.40 11.44 -10.90
CA VAL A 150 -4.79 10.96 -10.91
C VAL A 150 -5.75 12.04 -10.41
N SER A 151 -5.40 12.74 -9.33
CA SER A 151 -6.21 13.83 -8.78
C SER A 151 -6.33 15.02 -9.73
N ILE A 152 -5.20 15.50 -10.30
CA ILE A 152 -5.21 16.58 -11.30
C ILE A 152 -6.04 16.18 -12.51
N TYR A 153 -5.87 14.95 -13.00
CA TYR A 153 -6.63 14.44 -14.14
C TYR A 153 -8.14 14.40 -13.84
N GLY A 154 -8.52 14.00 -12.63
CA GLY A 154 -9.92 14.04 -12.18
C GLY A 154 -10.49 15.45 -12.16
N VAL A 155 -9.79 16.40 -11.55
CA VAL A 155 -10.20 17.81 -11.49
C VAL A 155 -10.27 18.43 -12.89
N GLY A 156 -9.27 18.18 -13.74
CA GLY A 156 -9.26 18.67 -15.12
C GLY A 156 -10.46 18.17 -15.93
N ARG A 157 -10.84 16.90 -15.77
CA ARG A 157 -12.05 16.33 -16.41
C ARG A 157 -13.35 16.95 -15.92
N LEU A 158 -13.42 17.38 -14.66
CA LEU A 158 -14.58 18.08 -14.11
C LEU A 158 -14.71 19.52 -14.64
N LEU A 159 -13.57 20.22 -14.78
CA LEU A 159 -13.55 21.64 -15.16
C LEU A 159 -13.65 21.90 -16.67
N LEU A 160 -13.36 20.91 -17.52
CA LEU A 160 -13.39 21.06 -18.97
C LEU A 160 -14.70 20.51 -19.61
N PRO A 161 -15.18 21.11 -20.73
CA PRO A 161 -14.66 22.34 -21.35
C PRO A 161 -15.06 23.63 -20.60
N PHE A 162 -16.09 23.60 -19.75
CA PHE A 162 -16.53 24.75 -18.97
C PHE A 162 -16.72 24.39 -17.48
N PRO A 163 -16.18 25.19 -16.55
CA PRO A 163 -16.32 24.94 -15.12
C PRO A 163 -17.72 25.37 -14.65
N LEU A 164 -18.62 24.41 -14.41
CA LEU A 164 -19.88 24.69 -13.74
C LEU A 164 -19.67 24.79 -12.22
N PRO A 165 -20.35 25.70 -11.49
CA PRO A 165 -20.20 25.83 -10.03
C PRO A 165 -20.43 24.52 -9.27
N LYS A 166 -21.39 23.70 -9.72
CA LYS A 166 -21.62 22.35 -9.15
C LYS A 166 -20.43 21.41 -9.32
N ARG A 167 -19.70 21.48 -10.44
CA ARG A 167 -18.50 20.67 -10.71
C ARG A 167 -17.28 21.19 -9.96
N MET A 168 -17.18 22.51 -9.80
CA MET A 168 -16.15 23.12 -8.96
C MET A 168 -16.30 22.69 -7.49
N LEU A 169 -17.54 22.62 -6.99
CA LEU A 169 -17.81 22.14 -5.62
C LEU A 169 -17.45 20.66 -5.41
N ILE A 170 -17.56 19.83 -6.47
CA ILE A 170 -17.20 18.41 -6.41
C ILE A 170 -15.67 18.21 -6.49
N GLY A 171 -14.96 19.08 -7.21
CA GLY A 171 -13.51 19.03 -7.37
C GLY A 171 -12.69 19.77 -6.31
N ALA A 172 -13.35 20.56 -5.44
CA ALA A 172 -12.75 21.24 -4.29
C ALA A 172 -12.60 20.30 -3.10
#